data_AF-A0A387BNC6-F1
#
_entry.id   AF-A0A387BNC6-F1
#
_cell.length_a   1.000
_cell.length_b   1.000
_cell.length_c   1.000
_cell.angle_alpha   90.00
_cell.angle_beta   90.00
_cell.angle_gamma   90.00
#
_symmetry.space_group_name_H-M   'P 1'
#
loop_
_entity.id
_entity.type
_entity.pdbx_description
1 polymer ?
#
loop_
_entity_poly.entity_id
_entity_poly.type
_entity_poly.pdbx_seq_one_letter_code
_entity_poly.pdbx_strand_id
1 'polypeptide(L)'
;MTDVKEPGLRERKRVATRRAIEKAAIDLSLDKGYENVTVDEIAEAADVSPRTFFNYFPSKEAAVIGHAPEAPEPEKVEAFLTAPAEQSVLDGIRALIAGFIDAKSDEETRATHELQEQRMRVMLRHPHLFRQRMETMEDLTNQMIELVSKRLVVLDPALEADPSALRDRARLVVFVSFAGLRNAWASWAERGGKGRLAACVDRSFEQLHLLSSQVNV
;
A
#
# COMPACT_ATOMS: atom_id res chain seq x y z
N MET A 1 -7.45 2.00 28.76
CA MET A 1 -5.97 2.02 28.84
C MET A 1 -5.46 0.72 28.24
N THR A 2 -5.27 0.70 26.93
CA THR A 2 -4.66 -0.43 26.21
C THR A 2 -3.14 -0.27 26.31
N ASP A 3 -2.51 -1.20 27.02
CA ASP A 3 -1.06 -1.35 27.17
C ASP A 3 -0.45 -1.73 25.82
N VAL A 4 0.00 -0.74 25.05
CA VAL A 4 0.83 -0.96 23.86
C VAL A 4 2.19 -1.42 24.35
N LYS A 5 2.31 -2.73 24.57
CA LYS A 5 3.53 -3.37 25.06
C LYS A 5 4.65 -3.10 24.05
N GLU A 6 5.62 -2.26 24.41
CA GLU A 6 6.76 -1.95 23.55
C GLU A 6 7.35 -3.24 22.97
N PRO A 7 7.63 -3.29 21.66
CA PRO A 7 8.18 -4.49 21.04
C PRO A 7 9.48 -4.88 21.75
N GLY A 8 9.56 -6.12 22.21
CA GLY A 8 10.76 -6.62 22.88
C GLY A 8 11.98 -6.55 21.95
N LEU A 9 13.19 -6.53 22.52
CA LEU A 9 14.46 -6.41 21.78
C LEU A 9 14.57 -7.40 20.59
N ARG A 10 14.00 -8.61 20.73
CA ARG A 10 13.95 -9.61 19.66
C ARG A 10 13.09 -9.17 18.47
N GLU A 11 11.93 -8.57 18.72
CA GLU A 11 11.04 -8.09 17.66
C GLU A 11 11.63 -6.87 16.95
N ARG A 12 12.24 -5.94 17.69
CA ARG A 12 12.96 -4.80 17.08
C ARG A 12 14.08 -5.27 16.17
N LYS A 13 14.90 -6.23 16.62
CA LYS A 13 15.96 -6.83 15.78
C LYS A 13 15.39 -7.52 14.55
N ARG A 14 14.28 -8.25 14.70
CA ARG A 14 13.60 -8.93 13.59
C ARG A 14 13.12 -7.95 12.53
N VAL A 15 12.46 -6.86 12.92
CA VAL A 15 12.01 -5.80 12.01
C VAL A 15 13.19 -5.11 11.33
N ALA A 16 14.25 -4.80 12.08
CA ALA A 16 15.45 -4.18 11.52
C ALA A 16 16.14 -5.05 10.46
N THR A 17 16.34 -6.34 10.75
CA THR A 17 16.92 -7.29 9.78
C THR A 17 16.04 -7.42 8.53
N ARG A 18 14.72 -7.47 8.71
CA ARG A 18 13.78 -7.50 7.58
C ARG A 18 13.92 -6.25 6.70
N ARG A 19 13.91 -5.05 7.30
CA ARG A 19 14.06 -3.78 6.57
C ARG A 19 15.41 -3.73 5.82
N ALA A 20 16.50 -4.22 6.43
CA ALA A 20 17.81 -4.30 5.79
C ALA A 20 17.81 -5.18 4.53
N ILE A 21 17.17 -6.35 4.61
CA ILE A 21 17.03 -7.26 3.45
C ILE A 21 16.21 -6.62 2.33
N GLU A 22 15.06 -6.00 2.65
CA GLU A 22 14.23 -5.33 1.65
C GLU A 22 14.99 -4.18 0.96
N LYS A 23 15.72 -3.37 1.74
CA LYS A 23 16.56 -2.29 1.22
C LYS A 23 17.64 -2.80 0.28
N ALA A 24 18.40 -3.82 0.69
CA ALA A 24 19.43 -4.43 -0.15
C ALA A 24 18.85 -4.97 -1.46
N ALA A 25 17.70 -5.66 -1.41
CA ALA A 25 17.03 -6.19 -2.59
C ALA A 25 16.62 -5.09 -3.57
N ILE A 26 16.07 -3.98 -3.07
CA ILE A 26 15.62 -2.84 -3.87
C ILE A 26 16.80 -2.09 -4.49
N ASP A 27 17.82 -1.76 -3.68
CA ASP A 27 19.00 -1.02 -4.14
C ASP A 27 19.75 -1.80 -5.23
N LEU A 28 20.04 -3.08 -5.00
CA LEU A 28 20.70 -3.93 -5.99
C LEU A 28 19.87 -4.08 -7.27
N SER A 29 18.54 -4.16 -7.15
CA SER A 29 17.65 -4.26 -8.31
C SER A 29 17.63 -2.97 -9.15
N LEU A 30 17.78 -1.81 -8.52
CA LEU A 30 17.89 -0.53 -9.21
C LEU A 30 19.25 -0.35 -9.88
N ASP A 31 20.33 -0.80 -9.24
CA ASP A 31 21.70 -0.64 -9.71
C ASP A 31 22.08 -1.63 -10.83
N LYS A 32 21.84 -2.93 -10.60
CA LYS A 32 22.27 -4.01 -11.51
C LYS A 32 21.15 -4.51 -12.44
N GLY A 33 19.91 -4.10 -12.16
CA GLY A 33 18.70 -4.66 -12.77
C GLY A 33 18.25 -5.93 -12.03
N TYR A 34 16.95 -6.00 -11.72
CA TYR A 34 16.32 -7.07 -10.93
C TYR A 34 16.68 -8.50 -11.37
N GLU A 35 16.75 -8.75 -12.67
CA GLU A 35 17.04 -10.09 -13.22
C GLU A 35 18.46 -10.57 -12.88
N ASN A 36 19.40 -9.64 -12.71
CA ASN A 36 20.81 -9.93 -12.46
C ASN A 36 21.14 -10.09 -10.96
N VAL A 37 20.18 -9.83 -10.07
CA VAL A 37 20.40 -9.90 -8.62
C VAL A 37 20.11 -11.31 -8.09
N THR A 38 21.01 -11.80 -7.24
CA THR A 38 20.89 -13.10 -6.55
C THR A 38 20.56 -12.95 -5.08
N VAL A 39 20.04 -14.02 -4.46
CA VAL A 39 19.78 -14.06 -3.00
C VAL A 39 21.07 -13.92 -2.20
N ASP A 40 22.18 -14.48 -2.70
CA ASP A 40 23.47 -14.42 -2.01
C ASP A 40 24.01 -12.98 -1.94
N GLU A 41 23.92 -12.23 -3.03
CA GLU A 41 24.28 -10.81 -3.05
C GLU A 41 23.41 -9.96 -2.14
N ILE A 42 22.09 -10.25 -2.09
CA ILE A 42 21.17 -9.54 -1.19
C ILE A 42 21.53 -9.85 0.28
N ALA A 43 21.79 -11.12 0.58
CA ALA A 43 22.15 -11.55 1.93
C ALA A 43 23.47 -10.91 2.38
N GLU A 44 24.49 -10.89 1.52
CA GLU A 44 25.76 -10.22 1.76
C GLU A 44 25.57 -8.72 2.00
N ALA A 45 24.82 -8.03 1.12
CA ALA A 45 24.56 -6.60 1.26
C ALA A 45 23.74 -6.23 2.51
N ALA A 46 22.94 -7.17 3.03
CA ALA A 46 22.16 -7.00 4.26
C ALA A 46 22.88 -7.50 5.53
N ASP A 47 24.14 -7.93 5.42
CA ASP A 47 24.95 -8.51 6.51
C ASP A 47 24.26 -9.72 7.20
N VAL A 48 23.73 -10.64 6.37
CA VAL A 48 23.08 -11.86 6.83
C VAL A 48 23.51 -13.08 6.00
N SER A 49 23.33 -14.28 6.55
CA SER A 49 23.52 -15.51 5.75
C SER A 49 22.33 -15.75 4.79
N PRO A 50 22.51 -16.48 3.67
CA PRO A 50 21.40 -16.91 2.82
C PRO A 50 20.33 -17.70 3.59
N ARG A 51 20.75 -18.53 4.57
CA ARG A 51 19.82 -19.20 5.48
C ARG A 51 18.98 -18.20 6.28
N THR A 52 19.60 -17.14 6.77
CA THR A 52 18.90 -16.06 7.48
C THR A 52 17.93 -15.36 6.53
N PHE A 53 18.34 -15.03 5.30
CA PHE A 53 17.44 -14.45 4.29
C PHE A 53 16.16 -15.29 4.14
N PHE A 54 16.30 -16.60 3.93
CA PHE A 54 15.16 -17.50 3.74
C PHE A 54 14.26 -17.64 4.97
N ASN A 55 14.75 -17.31 6.18
CA ASN A 55 13.90 -17.22 7.37
C ASN A 55 12.96 -16.00 7.36
N TYR A 56 13.26 -14.98 6.53
CA TYR A 56 12.45 -13.77 6.40
C TYR A 56 11.63 -13.75 5.12
N PHE A 57 12.21 -14.19 4.00
CA PHE A 57 11.57 -14.12 2.69
C PHE A 57 11.71 -15.44 1.95
N PRO A 58 10.62 -15.95 1.33
CA PRO A 58 10.68 -17.19 0.55
C PRO A 58 11.47 -17.04 -0.76
N SER A 59 11.64 -15.81 -1.26
CA SER A 59 12.34 -15.55 -2.52
C SER A 59 12.83 -14.10 -2.64
N LYS A 60 13.63 -13.80 -3.66
CA LYS A 60 14.08 -12.42 -3.96
C LYS A 60 12.90 -11.52 -4.38
N GLU A 61 11.94 -12.07 -5.12
CA GLU A 61 10.68 -11.41 -5.49
C GLU A 61 9.98 -10.94 -4.22
N ALA A 62 9.84 -11.81 -3.23
CA ALA A 62 9.19 -11.48 -1.97
C ALA A 62 9.93 -10.39 -1.18
N ALA A 63 11.27 -10.35 -1.24
CA ALA A 63 12.06 -9.28 -0.63
C ALA A 63 11.87 -7.93 -1.36
N VAL A 64 11.83 -7.93 -2.70
CA VAL A 64 11.58 -6.74 -3.52
C VAL A 64 10.13 -6.28 -3.42
N ILE A 65 9.16 -7.18 -3.36
CA ILE A 65 7.74 -6.86 -3.19
C ILE A 65 7.49 -6.38 -1.76
N GLY A 66 8.19 -6.96 -0.78
CA GLY A 66 8.04 -6.67 0.63
C GLY A 66 6.68 -7.06 1.16
N HIS A 67 6.42 -6.66 2.39
CA HIS A 67 5.14 -6.95 3.05
C HIS A 67 4.05 -6.03 2.53
N ALA A 68 2.79 -6.51 2.56
CA ALA A 68 1.63 -5.66 2.31
C ALA A 68 1.73 -4.39 3.17
N PRO A 69 1.19 -3.25 2.70
CA PRO A 69 1.05 -2.06 3.54
C PRO A 69 0.48 -2.47 4.89
N GLU A 70 1.04 -1.93 5.98
CA GLU A 70 0.42 -2.08 7.29
C GLU A 70 -1.00 -1.49 7.24
N ALA A 71 -1.88 -2.00 8.10
CA ALA A 71 -3.22 -1.46 8.23
C ALA A 71 -3.14 0.06 8.49
N PRO A 72 -4.09 0.87 7.97
CA PRO A 72 -4.06 2.30 8.22
C PRO A 72 -4.02 2.60 9.71
N GLU A 73 -3.28 3.64 10.09
CA GLU A 73 -3.17 4.07 11.49
C GLU A 73 -4.56 4.25 12.13
N PRO A 74 -4.79 3.85 13.40
CA PRO A 74 -6.09 3.95 14.04
C PRO A 74 -6.72 5.33 13.96
N GLU A 75 -5.92 6.40 14.08
CA GLU A 75 -6.37 7.79 13.97
C GLU A 75 -6.91 8.10 12.56
N LYS A 76 -6.25 7.60 11.51
CA LYS A 76 -6.69 7.77 10.12
C LYS A 76 -7.96 6.96 9.85
N VAL A 77 -8.07 5.76 10.43
CA VAL A 77 -9.29 4.94 10.38
C VAL A 77 -10.47 5.65 11.05
N GLU A 78 -10.26 6.22 12.24
CA GLU A 78 -11.28 6.97 12.96
C GLU A 78 -11.72 8.21 12.19
N ALA A 79 -10.77 8.98 11.64
CA ALA A 79 -11.08 10.13 10.79
C ALA A 79 -11.89 9.73 9.55
N PHE A 80 -11.60 8.59 8.94
CA PHE A 80 -12.38 8.06 7.81
C PHE A 80 -13.81 7.71 8.22
N LEU A 81 -13.99 7.04 9.36
CA LEU A 81 -15.30 6.60 9.85
C LEU A 81 -16.19 7.78 10.29
N THR A 82 -15.59 8.81 10.87
CA THR A 82 -16.30 9.98 11.47
C THR A 82 -16.39 11.19 10.55
N ALA A 83 -15.85 11.10 9.32
CA ALA A 83 -15.93 12.16 8.33
C ALA A 83 -17.38 12.68 8.11
N PRO A 84 -17.57 13.96 7.73
CA PRO A 84 -18.90 14.49 7.37
C PRO A 84 -19.60 13.68 6.29
N ALA A 85 -20.94 13.65 6.29
CA ALA A 85 -21.71 12.83 5.35
C ALA A 85 -21.55 13.27 3.88
N GLU A 86 -21.25 14.56 3.68
CA GLU A 86 -20.98 15.18 2.40
C GLU A 86 -19.63 14.73 1.80
N GLN A 87 -18.72 14.21 2.62
CA GLN A 87 -17.45 13.70 2.15
C GLN A 87 -17.64 12.34 1.48
N SER A 88 -17.26 12.26 0.20
CA SER A 88 -17.30 11.01 -0.54
C SER A 88 -16.44 9.94 0.10
N VAL A 89 -16.95 8.70 0.12
CA VAL A 89 -16.22 7.51 0.57
C VAL A 89 -14.92 7.32 -0.24
N LEU A 90 -14.95 7.64 -1.55
CA LEU A 90 -13.76 7.58 -2.39
C LEU A 90 -12.68 8.58 -1.96
N ASP A 91 -13.08 9.79 -1.54
CA ASP A 91 -12.12 10.80 -1.04
C ASP A 91 -11.52 10.40 0.31
N GLY A 92 -12.31 9.74 1.16
CA GLY A 92 -11.81 9.14 2.39
C GLY A 92 -10.75 8.07 2.11
N ILE A 93 -11.01 7.16 1.16
CA ILE A 93 -10.03 6.14 0.76
C ILE A 93 -8.79 6.77 0.11
N ARG A 94 -8.97 7.80 -0.73
CA ARG A 94 -7.86 8.58 -1.29
C ARG A 94 -6.96 9.12 -0.20
N ALA A 95 -7.52 9.70 0.86
CA ALA A 95 -6.76 10.24 1.99
C ALA A 95 -5.99 9.15 2.75
N LEU A 96 -6.60 7.97 2.97
CA LEU A 96 -5.92 6.81 3.57
C LEU A 96 -4.72 6.37 2.73
N ILE A 97 -4.90 6.25 1.41
CA ILE A 97 -3.84 5.89 0.46
C ILE A 97 -2.75 6.96 0.41
N ALA A 98 -3.12 8.24 0.35
CA ALA A 98 -2.17 9.34 0.32
C ALA A 98 -1.34 9.39 1.60
N GLY A 99 -1.94 9.15 2.77
CA GLY A 99 -1.23 9.06 4.04
C GLY A 99 -0.25 7.89 4.14
N PHE A 100 -0.39 6.86 3.30
CA PHE A 100 0.59 5.78 3.15
C PHE A 100 1.72 6.13 2.17
N ILE A 101 1.43 6.96 1.16
CA ILE A 101 2.39 7.34 0.11
C ILE A 101 3.17 8.61 0.47
N ASP A 102 2.61 9.46 1.30
CA ASP A 102 3.13 10.79 1.64
C ASP A 102 3.08 10.99 3.15
N ALA A 103 4.18 10.70 3.84
CA ALA A 103 4.32 11.08 5.24
C ALA A 103 5.50 12.04 5.38
N LYS A 104 5.20 13.16 6.04
CA LYS A 104 5.89 14.44 5.82
C LYS A 104 6.68 14.97 7.01
N SER A 105 6.87 14.24 8.09
CA SER A 105 7.28 14.89 9.35
C SER A 105 8.62 14.46 9.95
N ASP A 106 9.15 13.25 9.73
CA ASP A 106 10.44 12.84 10.32
C ASP A 106 11.34 12.01 9.38
N GLU A 107 12.63 11.91 9.74
CA GLU A 107 13.68 11.29 8.94
C GLU A 107 13.45 9.78 8.73
N GLU A 108 12.95 9.07 9.74
CA GLU A 108 12.64 7.64 9.65
C GLU A 108 11.48 7.39 8.67
N THR A 109 10.48 8.26 8.70
CA THR A 109 9.38 8.27 7.76
C THR A 109 9.90 8.56 6.35
N ARG A 110 10.79 9.54 6.16
CA ARG A 110 11.37 9.83 4.82
C ARG A 110 12.10 8.63 4.22
N ALA A 111 12.97 7.97 4.99
CA ALA A 111 13.70 6.80 4.51
C ALA A 111 12.75 5.64 4.14
N THR A 112 11.68 5.44 4.91
CA THR A 112 10.65 4.45 4.62
C THR A 112 9.91 4.77 3.31
N HIS A 113 9.57 6.05 3.09
CA HIS A 113 8.89 6.51 1.87
C HIS A 113 9.79 6.42 0.63
N GLU A 114 11.05 6.84 0.73
CA GLU A 114 12.02 6.71 -0.35
C GLU A 114 12.19 5.24 -0.77
N LEU A 115 12.26 4.34 0.20
CA LEU A 115 12.31 2.90 -0.08
C LEU A 115 11.04 2.42 -0.81
N GLN A 116 9.85 2.89 -0.42
CA GLN A 116 8.61 2.56 -1.14
C GLN A 116 8.60 3.11 -2.57
N GLU A 117 9.03 4.34 -2.79
CA GLU A 117 9.15 4.90 -4.15
C GLU A 117 10.12 4.09 -5.02
N GLN A 118 11.29 3.75 -4.48
CA GLN A 118 12.28 2.90 -5.13
C GLN A 118 11.72 1.51 -5.46
N ARG A 119 11.03 0.89 -4.50
CA ARG A 119 10.32 -0.38 -4.68
C ARG A 119 9.36 -0.31 -5.85
N MET A 120 8.55 0.74 -5.90
CA MET A 120 7.59 0.95 -6.99
C MET A 120 8.30 1.10 -8.34
N ARG A 121 9.44 1.80 -8.42
CA ARG A 121 10.22 1.89 -9.66
C ARG A 121 10.69 0.52 -10.14
N VAL A 122 11.13 -0.36 -9.23
CA VAL A 122 11.50 -1.74 -9.59
C VAL A 122 10.28 -2.49 -10.13
N MET A 123 9.16 -2.47 -9.39
CA MET A 123 7.95 -3.20 -9.79
C MET A 123 7.36 -2.71 -11.13
N LEU A 124 7.49 -1.42 -11.45
CA LEU A 124 7.05 -0.86 -12.74
C LEU A 124 7.88 -1.35 -13.93
N ARG A 125 9.18 -1.56 -13.74
CA ARG A 125 10.06 -2.14 -14.75
C ARG A 125 9.82 -3.65 -14.93
N HIS A 126 9.25 -4.31 -13.93
CA HIS A 126 9.04 -5.76 -13.89
C HIS A 126 7.58 -6.10 -13.56
N PRO A 127 6.64 -6.04 -14.53
CA PRO A 127 5.20 -6.18 -14.30
C PRO A 127 4.75 -7.48 -13.61
N HIS A 128 5.56 -8.54 -13.65
CA HIS A 128 5.28 -9.78 -12.94
C HIS A 128 5.34 -9.60 -11.40
N LEU A 129 6.25 -8.75 -10.89
CA LEU A 129 6.32 -8.42 -9.46
C LEU A 129 5.05 -7.69 -9.01
N PHE A 130 4.51 -6.85 -9.89
CA PHE A 130 3.23 -6.19 -9.63
C PHE A 130 2.08 -7.19 -9.53
N ARG A 131 2.02 -8.17 -10.44
CA ARG A 131 1.02 -9.25 -10.39
C ARG A 131 1.09 -9.99 -9.05
N GLN A 132 2.30 -10.39 -8.64
CA GLN A 132 2.51 -11.09 -7.38
C GLN A 132 2.16 -10.23 -6.17
N ARG A 133 2.45 -8.92 -6.19
CA ARG A 133 1.96 -7.99 -5.15
C ARG A 133 0.44 -8.00 -5.03
N MET A 134 -0.26 -7.96 -6.16
CA MET A 134 -1.73 -7.97 -6.18
C MET A 134 -2.30 -9.28 -5.65
N GLU A 135 -1.64 -10.42 -5.89
CA GLU A 135 -2.01 -11.71 -5.28
C GLU A 135 -1.90 -11.66 -3.75
N THR A 136 -0.87 -11.00 -3.21
CA THR A 136 -0.71 -10.81 -1.76
C THR A 136 -1.63 -9.74 -1.14
N MET A 137 -2.44 -9.04 -1.95
CA MET A 137 -3.32 -7.97 -1.48
C MET A 137 -4.72 -8.42 -1.03
N GLU A 138 -5.01 -9.72 -1.04
CA GLU A 138 -6.34 -10.23 -0.66
C GLU A 138 -6.74 -9.82 0.76
N ASP A 139 -5.82 -9.92 1.72
CA ASP A 139 -6.07 -9.53 3.11
C ASP A 139 -6.34 -8.04 3.26
N LEU A 140 -5.55 -7.18 2.59
CA LEU A 140 -5.80 -5.73 2.60
C LEU A 140 -7.15 -5.42 1.95
N THR A 141 -7.47 -6.10 0.86
CA THR A 141 -8.74 -5.93 0.14
C THR A 141 -9.91 -6.22 1.09
N ASN A 142 -9.86 -7.33 1.82
CA ASN A 142 -10.89 -7.70 2.78
C ASN A 142 -10.99 -6.70 3.95
N GLN A 143 -9.86 -6.24 4.49
CA GLN A 143 -9.84 -5.21 5.53
C GLN A 143 -10.45 -3.89 5.04
N MET A 144 -10.13 -3.46 3.82
CA MET A 144 -10.70 -2.25 3.23
C MET A 144 -12.20 -2.40 2.97
N ILE A 145 -12.67 -3.58 2.54
CA ILE A 145 -14.10 -3.85 2.37
C ILE A 145 -14.84 -3.73 3.71
N GLU A 146 -14.27 -4.26 4.78
CA GLU A 146 -14.85 -4.15 6.12
C GLU A 146 -14.93 -2.68 6.59
N LEU A 147 -13.84 -1.94 6.40
CA LEU A 147 -13.76 -0.53 6.76
C LEU A 147 -14.78 0.31 5.97
N VAL A 148 -14.87 0.10 4.65
CA VAL A 148 -15.85 0.78 3.79
C VAL A 148 -17.28 0.39 4.16
N SER A 149 -17.54 -0.88 4.49
CA SER A 149 -18.87 -1.32 4.93
C SER A 149 -19.32 -0.56 6.20
N LYS A 150 -18.43 -0.43 7.20
CA LYS A 150 -18.70 0.36 8.41
C LYS A 150 -19.04 1.81 8.07
N ARG A 151 -18.28 2.43 7.16
CA ARG A 151 -18.54 3.80 6.71
C ARG A 151 -19.87 3.94 5.96
N LEU A 152 -20.23 2.99 5.10
CA LEU A 152 -21.49 3.02 4.37
C LEU A 152 -22.70 2.92 5.30
N VAL A 153 -22.62 2.10 6.35
CA VAL A 153 -23.66 2.01 7.39
C VAL A 153 -23.83 3.31 8.15
N VAL A 154 -22.73 4.01 8.48
CA VAL A 154 -22.80 5.34 9.12
C VAL A 154 -23.55 6.35 8.25
N LEU A 155 -23.37 6.28 6.93
CA LEU A 155 -24.02 7.18 5.98
C LEU A 155 -25.47 6.80 5.69
N ASP A 156 -25.78 5.50 5.68
CA ASP A 156 -27.10 4.95 5.41
C ASP A 156 -27.34 3.71 6.29
N PRO A 157 -27.92 3.88 7.49
CA PRO A 157 -28.17 2.78 8.41
C PRO A 157 -29.12 1.70 7.85
N ALA A 158 -29.93 2.02 6.83
CA ALA A 158 -30.83 1.04 6.22
C ALA A 158 -30.07 -0.09 5.50
N LEU A 159 -28.80 0.14 5.12
CA LEU A 159 -27.95 -0.89 4.50
C LEU A 159 -27.65 -2.06 5.45
N GLU A 160 -27.80 -1.91 6.77
CA GLU A 160 -27.64 -3.03 7.71
C GLU A 160 -28.69 -4.14 7.49
N ALA A 161 -29.85 -3.79 6.95
CA ALA A 161 -30.92 -4.75 6.67
C ALA A 161 -30.59 -5.71 5.51
N ASP A 162 -29.63 -5.36 4.65
CA ASP A 162 -29.15 -6.20 3.54
C ASP A 162 -27.61 -6.30 3.52
N PRO A 163 -27.04 -7.24 4.30
CA PRO A 163 -25.60 -7.44 4.37
C PRO A 163 -24.94 -7.80 3.04
N SER A 164 -25.67 -8.43 2.11
CA SER A 164 -25.13 -8.80 0.79
C SER A 164 -24.95 -7.56 -0.06
N ALA A 165 -25.98 -6.72 -0.17
CA ALA A 165 -25.92 -5.47 -0.91
C ALA A 165 -24.87 -4.51 -0.33
N LEU A 166 -24.77 -4.43 1.00
CA LEU A 166 -23.73 -3.65 1.67
C LEU A 166 -22.33 -4.10 1.26
N ARG A 167 -22.06 -5.42 1.33
CA ARG A 167 -20.76 -5.99 0.99
C ARG A 167 -20.41 -5.79 -0.48
N ASP A 168 -21.37 -5.96 -1.38
CA ASP A 168 -21.14 -5.77 -2.81
C ASP A 168 -20.85 -4.29 -3.14
N ARG A 169 -21.58 -3.36 -2.53
CA ARG A 169 -21.32 -1.91 -2.67
C ARG A 169 -19.94 -1.54 -2.13
N ALA A 170 -19.58 -2.04 -0.94
CA ALA A 170 -18.26 -1.81 -0.37
C ALA A 170 -17.14 -2.38 -1.26
N ARG A 171 -17.32 -3.61 -1.78
CA ARG A 171 -16.37 -4.26 -2.69
C ARG A 171 -16.16 -3.44 -3.97
N LEU A 172 -17.23 -2.93 -4.58
CA LEU A 172 -17.13 -2.07 -5.77
C LEU A 172 -16.33 -0.80 -5.48
N VAL A 173 -16.60 -0.13 -4.37
CA VAL A 173 -15.85 1.08 -3.95
C VAL A 173 -14.36 0.78 -3.79
N VAL A 174 -14.01 -0.34 -3.14
CA VAL A 174 -12.60 -0.76 -2.95
C VAL A 174 -11.94 -1.09 -4.29
N PHE A 175 -12.59 -1.88 -5.15
CA PHE A 175 -12.03 -2.25 -6.46
C PHE A 175 -11.80 -1.05 -7.36
N VAL A 176 -12.75 -0.10 -7.40
CA VAL A 176 -12.59 1.15 -8.15
C VAL A 176 -11.47 2.01 -7.58
N SER A 177 -11.35 2.09 -6.25
CA SER A 177 -10.24 2.80 -5.58
C SER A 177 -8.87 2.20 -5.93
N PHE A 178 -8.77 0.86 -5.94
CA PHE A 178 -7.54 0.16 -6.32
C PHE A 178 -7.23 0.28 -7.82
N ALA A 179 -8.25 0.35 -8.68
CA ALA A 179 -8.07 0.68 -10.09
C ALA A 179 -7.51 2.11 -10.25
N GLY A 180 -8.02 3.08 -9.49
CA GLY A 180 -7.49 4.44 -9.44
C GLY A 180 -6.04 4.50 -8.98
N LEU A 181 -5.68 3.75 -7.93
CA LEU A 181 -4.29 3.62 -7.46
C LEU A 181 -3.38 2.98 -8.53
N ARG A 182 -3.85 1.91 -9.19
CA ARG A 182 -3.14 1.27 -10.30
C ARG A 182 -2.90 2.24 -11.45
N ASN A 183 -3.90 3.03 -11.81
CA ASN A 183 -3.77 4.07 -12.84
C ASN A 183 -2.77 5.15 -12.42
N ALA A 184 -2.79 5.57 -11.16
CA ALA A 184 -1.85 6.56 -10.62
C ALA A 184 -0.41 6.07 -10.74
N TRP A 185 -0.15 4.79 -10.44
CA TRP A 185 1.14 4.17 -10.61
C TRP A 185 1.58 4.10 -12.07
N ALA A 186 0.72 3.63 -12.97
CA ALA A 186 1.02 3.59 -14.41
C ALA A 186 1.38 4.98 -14.95
N SER A 187 0.56 6.00 -14.60
CA SER A 187 0.78 7.40 -14.99
C SER A 187 2.09 7.98 -14.43
N TRP A 188 2.46 7.61 -13.21
CA TRP A 188 3.73 8.03 -12.61
C TRP A 188 4.92 7.35 -13.29
N ALA A 189 4.78 6.08 -13.65
CA ALA A 189 5.77 5.29 -14.37
C ALA A 189 6.07 5.86 -15.76
N GLU A 190 5.03 6.17 -16.53
CA GLU A 190 5.13 6.76 -17.88
C GLU A 190 5.85 8.11 -17.85
N ARG A 191 5.81 8.82 -16.72
CA ARG A 191 6.56 10.07 -16.49
C ARG A 191 8.00 9.83 -16.02
N GLY A 192 8.49 8.60 -16.11
CA GLY A 192 9.82 8.19 -15.66
C GLY A 192 9.99 8.24 -14.14
N GLY A 193 8.91 8.14 -13.37
CA GLY A 193 8.94 8.27 -11.92
C GLY A 193 9.27 9.68 -11.43
N LYS A 194 9.12 10.70 -12.28
CA LYS A 194 9.34 12.11 -11.91
C LYS A 194 8.10 12.69 -11.23
N GLY A 195 8.33 13.42 -10.13
CA GLY A 195 7.28 14.07 -9.35
C GLY A 195 6.67 13.15 -8.28
N ARG A 196 5.74 13.70 -7.49
CA ARG A 196 5.15 13.01 -6.34
C ARG A 196 4.08 12.02 -6.77
N LEU A 197 4.18 10.78 -6.33
CA LEU A 197 3.18 9.74 -6.58
C LEU A 197 1.80 10.13 -6.02
N ALA A 198 1.77 10.76 -4.84
CA ALA A 198 0.53 11.29 -4.24
C ALA A 198 -0.26 12.18 -5.21
N ALA A 199 0.42 13.03 -5.99
CA ALA A 199 -0.25 13.88 -6.98
C ALA A 199 -0.83 13.07 -8.15
N CYS A 200 -0.27 11.90 -8.47
CA CYS A 200 -0.86 10.99 -9.45
C CYS A 200 -2.10 10.29 -8.89
N VAL A 201 -2.09 9.95 -7.59
CA VAL A 201 -3.26 9.40 -6.89
C VAL A 201 -4.39 10.42 -6.88
N ASP A 202 -4.10 11.67 -6.52
CA ASP A 202 -5.10 12.75 -6.53
C ASP A 202 -5.78 12.89 -7.88
N ARG A 203 -5.00 12.94 -8.97
CA ARG A 203 -5.54 13.02 -10.33
C ARG A 203 -6.38 11.80 -10.71
N SER A 204 -5.95 10.58 -10.35
CA SER A 204 -6.73 9.37 -10.66
C SER A 204 -8.09 9.38 -9.96
N PHE A 205 -8.14 9.79 -8.69
CA PHE A 205 -9.39 9.84 -7.93
C PHE A 205 -10.30 10.98 -8.42
N GLU A 206 -9.74 12.10 -8.84
CA GLU A 206 -10.49 13.15 -9.53
C GLU A 206 -11.17 12.63 -10.81
N GLN A 207 -10.45 11.85 -11.62
CA GLN A 207 -11.04 11.21 -12.82
C GLN A 207 -12.15 10.22 -12.47
N LEU A 208 -12.03 9.46 -11.37
CA LEU A 208 -13.09 8.56 -10.92
C LEU A 208 -14.38 9.32 -10.55
N HIS A 209 -14.27 10.50 -9.95
CA HIS A 209 -15.43 11.36 -9.66
C HIS A 209 -16.05 11.97 -10.92
N LEU A 210 -15.23 12.34 -11.91
CA LEU A 210 -15.73 12.84 -13.19
C LEU A 210 -16.53 11.76 -13.92
N LEU A 211 -16.07 10.50 -13.89
CA LEU A 211 -16.79 9.38 -14.50
C LEU A 211 -18.13 9.09 -13.83
N SER A 212 -18.23 9.24 -12.50
CA SER A 212 -19.51 9.03 -11.79
C SER A 212 -20.52 10.15 -12.02
N SER A 213 -20.05 11.37 -12.33
CA SER A 213 -20.91 12.54 -12.60
C SER A 213 -21.36 12.65 -14.06
N GLN A 214 -20.57 12.14 -15.02
CA GLN A 214 -20.93 12.15 -16.45
C GLN A 214 -22.05 11.18 -16.84
N VAL A 215 -22.35 10.17 -16.00
CA VAL A 215 -23.42 9.18 -16.26
C VAL A 215 -24.82 9.72 -15.87
N ASN A 216 -24.91 10.94 -15.34
CA ASN A 216 -26.18 11.60 -14.98
C ASN A 216 -26.71 12.57 -16.07
N VAL A 217 -26.34 12.37 -17.35
CA VAL A 217 -26.90 13.13 -18.50
C VAL A 217 -27.75 12.24 -19.39
#